data_AF-T0XXI3-F1
#
_entry.id   AF-T0XXI3-F1
#
_cell.length_a   1.000
_cell.length_b   1.000
_cell.length_c   1.000
_cell.angle_alpha   90.00
_cell.angle_beta   90.00
_cell.angle_gamma   90.00
#
_symmetry.space_group_name_H-M   'P 1'
#
loop_
_entity.id
_entity.type
_entity.pdbx_description
1 polymer ?
#
loop_
_entity_poly.entity_id
_entity_poly.type
_entity_poly.pdbx_seq_one_letter_code
_entity_poly.pdbx_strand_id
1 'polypeptide(L)'
;MTIILFMMTGSLLTRNEFMVGAETAMIVLLVRFLAKGLGVLLLGPISGLNLRQSLVLGVVLIPMAEIPLVELMDMRTLYPQMGVKILPIVFSMMNVLEVLGPMAVQWGLIRSQEFQEKSS
;
A
#
# COMPACT_ATOMS: atom_id res chain seq x y z
N MET A 1 -7.13 -4.05 9.58
CA MET A 1 -7.12 -2.68 10.11
C MET A 1 -8.55 -2.30 10.44
N THR A 2 -8.75 -1.74 11.62
CA THR A 2 -10.06 -1.56 12.25
C THR A 2 -10.80 -0.37 11.63
N ILE A 3 -12.09 -0.53 11.40
CA ILE A 3 -13.04 0.37 10.70
C ILE A 3 -12.81 1.88 10.94
N ILE A 4 -12.28 2.25 12.10
CA ILE A 4 -11.99 3.63 12.51
C ILE A 4 -10.98 4.34 11.60
N LEU A 5 -9.88 3.68 11.21
CA LEU A 5 -8.85 4.29 10.34
C LEU A 5 -9.40 4.56 8.94
N PHE A 6 -10.20 3.64 8.41
CA PHE A 6 -10.93 3.82 7.15
C PHE A 6 -11.87 5.02 7.20
N MET A 7 -12.69 5.09 8.26
CA MET A 7 -13.61 6.20 8.45
C MET A 7 -12.89 7.54 8.62
N MET A 8 -11.76 7.59 9.33
CA MET A 8 -10.98 8.82 9.49
C MET A 8 -10.30 9.24 8.18
N THR A 9 -9.69 8.31 7.45
CA THR A 9 -9.06 8.61 6.15
C THR A 9 -10.10 9.15 5.18
N GLY A 10 -11.29 8.54 5.14
CA GLY A 10 -12.40 9.00 4.31
C GLY A 10 -13.00 10.36 4.73
N SER A 11 -13.04 10.66 6.03
CA SER A 11 -13.63 11.93 6.52
C SER A 11 -12.70 13.14 6.34
N LEU A 12 -11.39 12.91 6.35
CA LEU A 12 -10.38 13.95 6.10
C LEU A 12 -10.24 14.31 4.63
N LEU A 13 -10.80 13.50 3.73
CA LEU A 13 -10.67 13.66 2.30
C LEU A 13 -11.69 14.68 1.76
N THR A 14 -11.22 15.90 1.50
CA THR A 14 -11.98 16.83 0.66
C THR A 14 -11.76 16.45 -0.80
N ARG A 15 -12.82 16.41 -1.63
CA ARG A 15 -12.75 16.05 -3.06
C ARG A 15 -11.64 16.82 -3.82
N ASN A 16 -11.38 18.05 -3.41
CA ASN A 16 -10.35 18.91 -3.97
C ASN A 16 -8.92 18.42 -3.64
N GLU A 17 -8.66 18.00 -2.41
CA GLU A 17 -7.36 17.50 -1.96
C GLU A 17 -7.00 16.19 -2.68
N PHE A 18 -7.99 15.32 -2.89
CA PHE A 18 -7.81 14.08 -3.66
C PHE A 18 -7.41 14.37 -5.11
N MET A 19 -8.12 15.27 -5.79
CA MET A 19 -7.83 15.65 -7.18
C MET A 19 -6.42 16.25 -7.33
N VAL A 20 -5.99 17.08 -6.37
CA VAL A 20 -4.66 17.72 -6.38
C VAL A 20 -3.55 16.71 -6.11
N GLY A 21 -3.78 15.74 -5.22
CA GLY A 21 -2.80 14.72 -4.85
C GLY A 21 -2.74 13.51 -5.76
N ALA A 22 -3.82 13.20 -6.50
CA ALA A 22 -4.00 11.93 -7.20
C ALA A 22 -2.94 11.64 -8.26
N GLU A 23 -2.57 12.65 -9.06
CA GLU A 23 -1.56 12.47 -10.13
C GLU A 23 -0.21 12.05 -9.54
N THR A 24 0.26 12.79 -8.53
CA THR A 24 1.55 12.49 -7.88
C THR A 24 1.46 11.20 -7.06
N ALA A 25 0.32 10.93 -6.43
CA ALA A 25 0.08 9.69 -5.68
C ALA A 25 0.17 8.47 -6.59
N MET A 26 -0.34 8.55 -7.83
CA MET A 26 -0.24 7.46 -8.80
C MET A 26 1.21 7.15 -9.18
N ILE A 27 2.03 8.19 -9.40
CA ILE A 27 3.46 8.00 -9.69
C ILE A 27 4.16 7.31 -8.50
N VAL A 28 3.91 7.78 -7.28
CA VAL A 28 4.49 7.19 -6.06
C VAL A 28 4.06 5.74 -5.88
N LEU A 29 2.79 5.43 -6.15
CA LEU A 29 2.25 4.06 -6.13
C LEU A 29 2.98 3.15 -7.12
N LEU A 30 3.16 3.60 -8.35
CA LEU A 30 3.87 2.84 -9.38
C LEU A 30 5.32 2.58 -8.97
N VAL A 31 6.02 3.60 -8.48
CA VAL A 31 7.40 3.46 -7.98
C VAL A 31 7.46 2.48 -6.81
N ARG A 32 6.53 2.57 -5.84
CA ARG A 32 6.44 1.62 -4.71
C ARG A 32 6.20 0.20 -5.18
N PHE A 33 5.29 0.02 -6.13
CA PHE A 33 4.97 -1.29 -6.69
C PHE A 33 6.19 -1.91 -7.38
N LEU A 34 6.90 -1.13 -8.20
CA LEU A 34 8.12 -1.57 -8.87
C LEU A 34 9.23 -1.87 -7.86
N ALA A 35 9.46 -1.00 -6.88
CA ALA A 35 10.51 -1.18 -5.88
C ALA A 35 10.28 -2.45 -5.03
N LYS A 36 9.05 -2.67 -4.54
CA LYS A 36 8.71 -3.88 -3.77
C LYS A 36 8.68 -5.13 -4.64
N GLY A 37 8.14 -5.04 -5.86
CA GLY A 37 8.12 -6.15 -6.80
C GLY A 37 9.52 -6.62 -7.15
N LEU A 38 10.44 -5.69 -7.44
CA LEU A 38 11.85 -5.99 -7.70
C LEU A 38 12.55 -6.55 -6.46
N GLY A 39 12.34 -5.96 -5.28
CA GLY A 39 12.92 -6.46 -4.04
C GLY A 39 12.55 -7.92 -3.76
N VAL A 40 11.29 -8.28 -4.01
CA VAL A 40 10.81 -9.64 -3.76
C VAL A 40 11.22 -10.61 -4.87
N LEU A 41 11.31 -10.16 -6.13
CA LEU A 41 11.86 -10.97 -7.23
C LEU A 41 13.36 -11.26 -7.03
N LEU A 42 14.12 -10.31 -6.47
CA LEU A 42 15.56 -10.45 -6.24
C LEU A 42 15.88 -11.28 -4.99
N LEU A 43 15.10 -11.13 -3.91
CA LEU A 43 15.34 -11.82 -2.63
C LEU A 43 14.58 -13.14 -2.49
N GLY A 44 13.51 -13.33 -3.25
CA GLY A 44 12.70 -14.54 -3.24
C GLY A 44 13.48 -15.83 -3.58
N PRO A 45 14.29 -15.85 -4.65
CA PRO A 45 15.11 -17.01 -5.00
C PRO A 45 16.17 -17.35 -3.93
N ILE A 46 16.71 -16.34 -3.23
CA ILE A 46 17.68 -16.51 -2.15
C ILE A 46 17.02 -17.20 -0.93
N SER A 47 15.70 -17.06 -0.82
CA SER A 47 14.90 -17.61 0.29
C SER A 47 14.40 -19.04 0.01
N GLY A 48 14.81 -19.68 -1.10
CA GLY A 48 14.35 -21.02 -1.49
C GLY A 48 12.91 -21.08 -2.02
N LEU A 49 12.28 -19.92 -2.28
CA LEU A 49 10.92 -19.83 -2.78
C LEU A 49 10.87 -19.91 -4.31
N ASN A 50 9.88 -20.60 -4.85
CA ASN A 50 9.62 -20.57 -6.29
C ASN A 50 9.25 -19.14 -6.75
N LEU A 51 9.62 -18.76 -7.98
CA LEU A 51 9.33 -17.43 -8.56
C LEU A 51 7.85 -17.02 -8.39
N ARG A 52 6.92 -17.98 -8.50
CA ARG A 52 5.48 -17.75 -8.30
C ARG A 52 5.11 -17.43 -6.84
N GLN A 53 5.73 -18.09 -5.86
CA GLN A 53 5.51 -17.83 -4.43
C GLN A 53 6.11 -16.48 -4.03
N SER A 54 7.27 -16.15 -4.60
CA SER A 54 7.89 -14.83 -4.43
C SER A 54 6.96 -13.72 -4.96
N LEU A 55 6.40 -13.88 -6.17
CA LEU A 55 5.44 -12.91 -6.70
C LEU A 55 4.19 -12.74 -5.81
N VAL A 56 3.61 -13.84 -5.33
CA VAL A 56 2.45 -13.80 -4.42
C VAL A 56 2.79 -13.09 -3.11
N LEU A 57 3.94 -13.40 -2.50
CA LEU A 57 4.41 -12.72 -1.30
C LEU A 57 4.65 -11.23 -1.54
N GLY A 58 5.16 -10.85 -2.70
CA GLY A 58 5.38 -9.43 -3.03
C GLY A 58 4.07 -8.65 -3.11
N VAL A 59 3.03 -9.24 -3.71
CA VAL A 59 1.68 -8.65 -3.77
C VAL A 59 1.06 -8.51 -2.37
N VAL A 60 1.22 -9.53 -1.51
CA VAL A 60 0.69 -9.50 -0.14
C VAL A 60 1.44 -8.53 0.78
N LEU A 61 2.74 -8.32 0.54
CA LEU A 61 3.57 -7.38 1.32
C LEU A 61 3.46 -5.92 0.86
N ILE A 62 2.91 -5.65 -0.33
CA ILE A 62 2.67 -4.29 -0.83
C ILE A 62 1.85 -3.45 0.16
N PRO A 63 0.68 -3.89 0.64
CA PRO A 63 -0.17 -3.09 1.53
C PRO A 63 0.34 -2.93 2.97
N MET A 64 1.40 -3.61 3.39
CA MET A 64 1.68 -3.83 4.83
C MET A 64 2.18 -2.62 5.65
N ALA A 65 2.23 -1.41 5.11
CA ALA A 65 2.77 -0.24 5.82
C ALA A 65 1.71 0.83 6.02
N GLU A 66 0.79 0.60 6.97
CA GLU A 66 -0.11 1.64 7.47
C GLU A 66 0.43 2.29 8.76
N ILE A 67 1.57 2.99 8.66
CA ILE A 67 1.88 4.11 9.55
C ILE A 67 2.07 5.40 8.72
N PRO A 68 1.01 5.98 8.11
CA PRO A 68 1.12 7.37 7.67
C PRO A 68 0.18 8.31 8.42
N LEU A 69 -1.00 7.89 8.86
CA LEU A 69 -2.05 8.86 9.22
C LEU A 69 -1.73 9.66 10.49
N VAL A 70 -1.28 8.99 11.55
CA VAL A 70 -0.86 9.65 12.79
C VAL A 70 0.41 10.49 12.56
N GLU A 71 1.39 9.93 11.86
CA GLU A 71 2.66 10.62 11.56
C GLU A 71 2.46 11.83 10.63
N LEU A 72 1.52 11.75 9.68
CA LEU A 72 1.14 12.87 8.80
C LEU A 72 0.42 13.97 9.57
N MET A 73 -0.44 13.60 10.53
CA MET A 73 -1.08 14.57 11.41
C MET A 73 -0.03 15.29 12.26
N ASP A 74 0.94 14.56 12.80
CA ASP A 74 2.08 15.14 13.52
C ASP A 74 2.97 15.99 12.60
N MET A 75 3.14 15.59 11.34
CA MET A 75 3.90 16.37 10.36
C MET A 75 3.18 17.68 9.99
N ARG A 76 1.85 17.68 9.97
CA ARG A 76 1.04 18.90 9.74
C ARG A 76 1.13 19.87 10.90
N THR A 77 1.22 19.37 12.14
CA THR A 77 1.35 20.21 13.33
C THR A 77 2.77 20.75 13.50
N LEU A 78 3.79 19.93 13.24
CA LEU A 78 5.21 20.29 13.38
C LEU A 78 5.76 21.08 12.18
N TYR A 79 5.29 20.80 10.95
CA TYR A 79 5.77 21.42 9.71
C TYR A 79 4.62 21.79 8.74
N PRO A 80 3.86 22.86 9.02
CA PRO A 80 2.63 23.19 8.30
C PRO A 80 2.81 23.38 6.79
N GLN A 81 3.91 24.02 6.38
CA GLN A 81 4.21 24.31 4.97
C GLN A 81 4.50 23.03 4.16
N MET A 82 5.08 22.01 4.81
CA MET A 82 5.37 20.73 4.18
C MET A 82 4.14 19.82 4.21
N GLY A 83 3.37 19.87 5.30
CA GLY A 83 2.10 19.16 5.44
C GLY A 83 1.12 19.46 4.30
N VAL A 84 0.92 20.73 3.95
CA VAL A 84 -0.02 21.13 2.87
C VAL A 84 0.33 20.52 1.51
N LYS A 85 1.61 20.24 1.23
CA LYS A 85 2.03 19.64 -0.04
C LYS A 85 1.98 18.11 -0.03
N ILE A 86 2.28 17.50 1.10
CA ILE A 86 2.48 16.04 1.20
C ILE A 86 1.17 15.32 1.60
N LEU A 87 0.37 15.91 2.49
CA LEU A 87 -0.88 15.32 2.95
C LEU A 87 -1.81 14.89 1.80
N PRO A 88 -2.11 15.74 0.79
CA PRO A 88 -3.03 15.36 -0.27
C PRO A 88 -2.54 14.13 -1.05
N ILE A 89 -1.24 14.04 -1.30
CA ILE A 89 -0.59 12.95 -2.03
C ILE A 89 -0.70 11.65 -1.22
N VAL A 90 -0.34 11.70 0.06
CA VAL A 90 -0.32 10.48 0.90
C VAL A 90 -1.74 10.02 1.23
N PHE A 91 -2.69 10.92 1.49
CA PHE A 91 -4.09 10.55 1.67
C PHE A 91 -4.69 9.91 0.42
N SER A 92 -4.40 10.46 -0.76
CA SER A 92 -4.85 9.87 -2.03
C SER A 92 -4.26 8.47 -2.25
N MET A 93 -2.96 8.31 -1.94
CA MET A 93 -2.30 7.01 -2.01
C MET A 93 -2.88 5.99 -1.01
N MET A 94 -3.10 6.41 0.23
CA MET A 94 -3.69 5.56 1.28
C MET A 94 -5.07 5.08 0.86
N ASN A 95 -5.93 5.97 0.36
CA ASN A 95 -7.27 5.60 -0.08
C ASN A 95 -7.25 4.52 -1.18
N VAL A 96 -6.33 4.65 -2.15
CA VAL A 96 -6.14 3.63 -3.20
C VAL A 96 -5.67 2.30 -2.61
N LEU A 97 -4.69 2.33 -1.70
CA LEU A 97 -4.16 1.12 -1.06
C LEU A 97 -5.13 0.47 -0.08
N GLU A 98 -6.04 1.25 0.50
CA GLU A 98 -7.05 0.75 1.42
C GLU A 98 -8.12 -0.07 0.70
N VAL A 99 -8.36 0.22 -0.58
CA VAL A 99 -9.21 -0.60 -1.47
C VAL A 99 -8.42 -1.75 -2.08
N LEU A 100 -7.24 -1.47 -2.64
CA LEU A 100 -6.45 -2.49 -3.34
C LEU A 100 -5.77 -3.48 -2.39
N GLY A 101 -5.46 -3.08 -1.16
CA GLY A 101 -4.76 -3.88 -0.18
C GLY A 101 -5.52 -5.14 0.23
N PRO A 102 -6.80 -5.05 0.65
CA PRO A 102 -7.62 -6.23 0.92
C PRO A 102 -7.78 -7.14 -0.29
N MET A 103 -7.95 -6.58 -1.50
CA MET A 103 -8.06 -7.37 -2.74
C MET A 103 -6.75 -8.12 -3.04
N ALA A 104 -5.61 -7.45 -2.89
CA ALA A 104 -4.28 -8.04 -3.09
C ALA A 104 -4.00 -9.17 -2.08
N VAL A 105 -4.36 -8.96 -0.82
CA VAL A 105 -4.22 -9.96 0.25
C VAL A 105 -5.13 -11.16 0.01
N GLN A 106 -6.40 -10.93 -0.32
CA GLN A 106 -7.36 -12.00 -0.61
C GLN A 106 -6.91 -12.83 -1.81
N TRP A 107 -6.49 -12.17 -2.89
CA TRP A 107 -5.94 -12.85 -4.06
C TRP A 107 -4.71 -13.68 -3.72
N GLY A 108 -3.79 -13.11 -2.92
CA GLY A 108 -2.58 -13.82 -2.51
C GLY A 108 -2.87 -15.04 -1.64
N LEU A 109 -3.85 -14.96 -0.73
CA LEU A 109 -4.29 -16.08 0.10
C LEU A 109 -4.88 -17.21 -0.74
N ILE A 110 -5.80 -16.91 -1.66
CA ILE A 110 -6.41 -17.91 -2.56
C ILE A 110 -5.31 -18.62 -3.37
N ARG A 111 -4.42 -17.84 -3.99
CA ARG A 111 -3.33 -18.40 -4.79
C ARG A 111 -2.38 -19.25 -3.95
N SER A 112 -2.09 -18.84 -2.72
CA SER A 112 -1.22 -19.60 -1.80
C SER A 112 -1.84 -20.93 -1.37
N GLN A 113 -3.16 -21.01 -1.20
CA GLN A 113 -3.85 -22.26 -0.86
C GLN A 113 -3.80 -23.27 -2.02
N GLU A 114 -3.98 -22.81 -3.27
CA GLU A 114 -3.85 -23.67 -4.47
C GLU A 114 -2.44 -24.28 -4.63
N PHE A 115 -1.40 -23.60 -4.14
CA PHE A 115 -0.03 -24.12 -4.16
C PHE A 115 0.23 -25.20 -3.09
N GLN A 116 -0.44 -25.11 -1.93
CA GLN A 116 -0.36 -26.14 -0.88
C GLN A 116 -1.04 -27.44 -1.32
N GLU A 117 -2.18 -27.36 -1.99
CA GLU A 117 -2.97 -28.53 -2.43
C GLU A 117 -2.26 -29.35 -3.50
N LYS A 118 -1.47 -28.72 -4.38
CA LYS A 118 -0.72 -29.39 -5.45
C LYS A 118 0.61 -30.04 -5.01
N SER A 119 1.01 -29.85 -3.77
CA SER A 119 2.27 -30.36 -3.19
C SER A 119 2.07 -31.56 -2.26
N SER A 120 0.83 -32.02 -2.08
CA SER A 120 0.46 -33.24 -1.34
C SER A 120 0.05 -34.35 -2.29
#